data_AF-A0A4U6QG30-F1
#
_entry.id   AF-A0A4U6QG30-F1
#
_cell.length_a   1.000
_cell.length_b   1.000
_cell.length_c   1.000
_cell.angle_alpha   90.00
_cell.angle_beta   90.00
_cell.angle_gamma   90.00
#
_symmetry.space_group_name_H-M   'P 1'
#
loop_
_entity.id
_entity.type
_entity.pdbx_description
1 polymer ?
#
loop_
_entity_poly.entity_id
_entity_poly.type
_entity_poly.pdbx_seq_one_letter_code
_entity_poly.pdbx_strand_id
1 'polypeptide(L)'
;MTSAIHPDGAPGTGAPITGRDIHTVTFAGAKGRNQGYDTEEVDAFLERCADGVERLHADLAAARAEIAQLRDKMDRDSRSTEVEQAISVLTTAQQTADQTVADADDYSRRVMAEAQSTYEDARRNAAVLEQEAEEKARAVYDEALQRAVSISRENADYVELLEQNAAAAQQRLEQQTMYLRTLRDSTRTQMESFLEGLLDHLATEYGKADPAAAQAASPASTRSGARRGRRRTAERAALARGAAGRNGSRPSTEASTVTAGRSSSPAAPRATPTVLPQQRGPVDPYGR
;
A
#
# COMPACT_ATOMS: atom_id res chain seq x y z
N MET A 1 -50.09 -29.90 17.60
CA MET A 1 -50.98 -31.06 17.86
C MET A 1 -51.98 -30.61 18.91
N THR A 2 -53.16 -30.26 18.43
CA THR A 2 -54.14 -29.41 19.11
C THR A 2 -55.12 -30.32 19.85
N SER A 3 -55.04 -30.33 21.19
CA SER A 3 -55.95 -31.11 22.03
C SER A 3 -57.31 -30.42 22.06
N ALA A 4 -58.31 -31.09 21.49
CA ALA A 4 -59.71 -30.70 21.55
C ALA A 4 -60.25 -31.02 22.95
N ILE A 5 -60.57 -29.99 23.74
CA ILE A 5 -61.37 -30.12 24.95
C ILE A 5 -62.79 -29.69 24.57
N HIS A 6 -63.65 -30.67 24.35
CA HIS A 6 -65.10 -30.51 24.33
C HIS A 6 -65.59 -30.23 25.76
N PRO A 7 -66.34 -29.14 26.01
CA PRO A 7 -67.14 -29.01 27.22
C PRO A 7 -68.57 -29.44 26.89
N ASP A 8 -68.84 -30.75 26.92
CA ASP A 8 -70.21 -31.26 26.96
C ASP A 8 -70.49 -31.74 28.39
N GLY A 9 -71.02 -30.81 29.19
CA GLY A 9 -71.53 -31.06 30.53
C GLY A 9 -73.03 -30.85 30.53
N ALA A 10 -73.80 -31.92 30.33
CA ALA A 10 -75.24 -31.94 30.53
C ALA A 10 -75.61 -31.44 31.95
N PRO A 11 -76.76 -30.75 32.12
CA PRO A 11 -77.23 -30.29 33.43
C PRO A 11 -77.80 -31.45 34.25
N GLY A 12 -76.92 -32.31 34.77
CA GLY A 12 -77.28 -33.30 35.78
C GLY A 12 -77.32 -32.66 37.16
N THR A 13 -78.52 -32.46 37.71
CA THR A 13 -78.86 -32.56 39.16
C THR A 13 -77.72 -32.30 40.16
N GLY A 14 -77.19 -31.08 40.16
CA GLY A 14 -76.15 -30.64 41.11
C GLY A 14 -76.40 -29.24 41.67
N ALA A 15 -77.61 -28.71 41.50
CA ALA A 15 -77.99 -27.51 42.23
C ALA A 15 -77.99 -27.84 43.73
N PRO A 16 -77.27 -27.09 44.57
CA PRO A 16 -77.26 -27.34 46.00
C PRO A 16 -78.69 -27.23 46.50
N ILE A 17 -79.16 -28.28 47.17
CA ILE A 17 -80.49 -28.31 47.79
C ILE A 17 -80.58 -27.08 48.69
N THR A 18 -81.52 -26.18 48.41
CA THR A 18 -81.75 -24.99 49.23
C THR A 18 -82.71 -25.32 50.36
N GLY A 19 -82.75 -24.51 51.43
CA GLY A 19 -83.76 -24.70 52.48
C GLY A 19 -85.17 -24.62 51.91
N ARG A 20 -85.37 -23.74 50.91
CA ARG A 20 -86.61 -23.64 50.14
C ARG A 20 -86.98 -24.93 49.40
N ASP A 21 -86.01 -25.62 48.80
CA ASP A 21 -86.29 -26.89 48.12
C ASP A 21 -86.78 -27.93 49.12
N ILE A 22 -86.15 -28.01 50.31
CA ILE A 22 -86.54 -28.91 51.42
C ILE A 22 -87.96 -28.63 51.90
N HIS A 23 -88.36 -27.36 52.01
CA HIS A 23 -89.72 -26.96 52.39
C HIS A 23 -90.79 -27.32 51.34
N THR A 24 -90.41 -27.51 50.08
CA THR A 24 -91.35 -27.79 48.98
C THR A 24 -91.43 -29.27 48.59
N VAL A 25 -90.64 -30.14 49.24
CA VAL A 25 -90.63 -31.57 48.94
C VAL A 25 -91.95 -32.19 49.37
N THR A 26 -92.66 -32.78 48.41
CA THR A 26 -93.86 -33.59 48.66
C THR A 26 -93.54 -35.06 48.52
N PHE A 27 -93.82 -35.86 49.56
CA PHE A 27 -93.65 -37.31 49.53
C PHE A 27 -94.94 -38.02 49.10
N ALA A 28 -94.82 -39.11 48.35
CA ALA A 28 -95.96 -39.94 48.00
C ALA A 28 -96.48 -40.70 49.24
N GLY A 29 -97.80 -40.72 49.43
CA GLY A 29 -98.42 -41.46 50.53
C GLY A 29 -98.15 -42.97 50.45
N ALA A 30 -97.93 -43.61 51.60
CA ALA A 30 -97.63 -45.03 51.70
C ALA A 30 -98.70 -45.89 51.00
N LYS A 31 -98.33 -46.57 49.91
CA LYS A 31 -99.25 -47.37 49.10
C LYS A 31 -99.22 -48.83 49.58
N GLY A 32 -100.16 -49.21 50.44
CA GLY A 32 -100.34 -50.59 50.92
C GLY A 32 -100.45 -50.72 52.45
N ARG A 33 -100.22 -51.94 52.96
CA ARG A 33 -100.44 -52.34 54.37
C ARG A 33 -99.32 -51.93 55.35
N ASN A 34 -98.45 -50.99 54.95
CA ASN A 34 -97.33 -50.52 55.77
C ASN A 34 -97.64 -49.13 56.34
N GLN A 35 -97.43 -48.95 57.65
CA GLN A 35 -97.53 -47.66 58.33
C GLN A 35 -96.42 -46.72 57.81
N GLY A 36 -96.78 -45.53 57.32
CA GLY A 36 -95.82 -44.49 56.95
C GLY A 36 -95.22 -43.78 58.17
N TYR A 37 -94.23 -42.92 57.93
CA TYR A 37 -93.71 -42.00 58.95
C TYR A 37 -94.79 -41.02 59.42
N ASP A 38 -94.68 -40.54 60.66
CA ASP A 38 -95.53 -39.48 61.19
C ASP A 38 -95.26 -38.17 60.46
N THR A 39 -96.30 -37.58 59.88
CA THR A 39 -96.20 -36.35 59.10
C THR A 39 -95.75 -35.16 59.96
N GLU A 40 -96.21 -35.06 61.21
CA GLU A 40 -95.83 -33.90 62.06
C GLU A 40 -94.36 -33.96 62.47
N GLU A 41 -93.85 -35.15 62.78
CA GLU A 41 -92.45 -35.35 63.16
C GLU A 41 -91.50 -35.17 61.97
N VAL A 42 -91.92 -35.63 60.78
CA VAL A 42 -91.19 -35.43 59.52
C VAL A 42 -91.16 -33.94 59.15
N ASP A 43 -92.27 -33.22 59.26
CA ASP A 43 -92.32 -31.78 58.97
C ASP A 43 -91.39 -30.98 59.92
N ALA A 44 -91.42 -31.27 61.22
CA ALA A 44 -90.52 -30.65 62.19
C ALA A 44 -89.03 -30.99 61.97
N PHE A 45 -88.74 -32.18 61.44
CA PHE A 45 -87.38 -32.55 61.03
C PHE A 45 -86.95 -31.81 59.76
N LEU A 46 -87.81 -31.72 58.75
CA LEU A 46 -87.53 -30.99 57.51
C LEU A 46 -87.30 -29.51 57.77
N GLU A 47 -88.02 -28.88 58.69
CA GLU A 47 -87.81 -27.49 59.07
C GLU A 47 -86.44 -27.28 59.72
N ARG A 48 -86.01 -28.16 60.64
CA ARG A 48 -84.65 -28.13 61.20
C ARG A 48 -83.57 -28.38 60.15
N CYS A 49 -83.82 -29.27 59.19
CA CYS A 49 -82.91 -29.50 58.08
C CYS A 49 -82.81 -28.30 57.16
N ALA A 50 -83.94 -27.64 56.84
CA ALA A 50 -83.96 -26.43 56.04
C ALA A 50 -83.19 -25.29 56.71
N ASP A 51 -83.41 -25.06 58.00
CA ASP A 51 -82.65 -24.09 58.81
C ASP A 51 -81.14 -24.40 58.83
N GLY A 52 -80.78 -25.68 59.00
CA GLY A 52 -79.39 -26.12 59.00
C GLY A 52 -78.70 -25.89 57.65
N VAL A 53 -79.40 -26.17 56.55
CA VAL A 53 -78.91 -25.95 55.19
C VAL A 53 -78.76 -24.46 54.86
N GLU A 54 -79.71 -23.61 55.28
CA GLU A 54 -79.60 -22.16 55.11
C GLU A 54 -78.42 -21.58 55.91
N ARG A 55 -78.17 -22.05 57.15
CA ARG A 55 -76.99 -21.66 57.93
C ARG A 55 -75.69 -22.09 57.25
N LEU A 56 -75.61 -23.33 56.80
CA LEU A 56 -74.44 -23.84 56.06
C LEU A 56 -74.20 -23.05 54.77
N HIS A 57 -75.25 -22.67 54.04
CA HIS A 57 -75.13 -21.80 52.87
C HIS A 57 -74.65 -20.39 53.24
N ALA A 58 -75.14 -19.81 54.33
CA ALA A 58 -74.70 -18.50 54.81
C ALA A 58 -73.22 -18.52 55.23
N ASP A 59 -72.80 -19.53 56.00
CA ASP A 59 -71.41 -19.69 56.45
C ASP A 59 -70.46 -19.94 55.26
N LEU A 60 -70.88 -20.75 54.29
CA LEU A 60 -70.12 -21.00 53.07
C LEU A 60 -70.03 -19.75 52.18
N ALA A 61 -71.09 -18.93 52.12
CA ALA A 61 -71.05 -17.64 51.44
C ALA A 61 -70.09 -16.66 52.14
N ALA A 62 -70.12 -16.59 53.47
CA ALA A 62 -69.22 -15.76 54.26
C ALA A 62 -67.74 -16.19 54.10
N ALA A 63 -67.45 -17.49 54.21
CA ALA A 63 -66.11 -18.03 54.02
C ALA A 63 -65.59 -17.79 52.59
N ARG A 64 -66.44 -17.90 51.57
CA ARG A 64 -66.06 -17.58 50.18
C ARG A 64 -65.76 -16.08 50.01
N ALA A 65 -66.54 -15.21 50.64
CA ALA A 65 -66.29 -13.78 50.62
C ALA A 65 -64.96 -13.43 51.31
N GLU A 66 -64.66 -14.06 52.44
CA GLU A 66 -63.39 -13.89 53.15
C GLU A 66 -62.20 -14.39 52.32
N ILE A 67 -62.31 -15.57 51.71
CA ILE A 67 -61.27 -16.09 50.79
C ILE A 67 -61.04 -15.12 49.63
N ALA A 68 -62.11 -14.56 49.04
CA ALA A 68 -61.99 -13.59 47.97
C ALA A 68 -61.27 -12.31 48.43
N GLN A 69 -61.57 -11.81 49.64
CA GLN A 69 -60.89 -10.66 50.22
C GLN A 69 -59.42 -10.92 50.56
N LEU A 70 -59.10 -12.08 51.13
CA LEU A 70 -57.73 -12.46 51.45
C LEU A 70 -56.89 -12.62 50.19
N ARG A 71 -57.45 -13.22 49.14
CA ARG A 71 -56.80 -13.30 47.82
C ARG A 71 -56.54 -11.92 47.23
N ASP A 72 -57.52 -11.02 47.25
CA ASP A 72 -57.35 -9.66 46.75
C ASP A 72 -56.29 -8.85 47.55
N LYS A 73 -56.21 -9.06 48.87
CA LYS A 73 -55.13 -8.48 49.68
C LYS A 73 -53.76 -9.05 49.31
N MET A 74 -53.64 -10.37 49.20
CA MET A 74 -52.39 -11.02 48.79
C MET A 74 -51.95 -10.58 47.39
N ASP A 75 -52.87 -10.43 46.44
CA ASP A 75 -52.57 -9.94 45.10
C ASP A 75 -52.07 -8.49 45.13
N ARG A 76 -52.65 -7.64 45.99
CA ARG A 76 -52.19 -6.25 46.18
C ARG A 76 -50.79 -6.20 46.80
N ASP A 77 -50.53 -6.98 47.84
CA ASP A 77 -49.24 -7.03 48.52
C ASP A 77 -48.16 -7.61 47.58
N SER A 78 -48.48 -8.68 46.84
CA SER A 78 -47.57 -9.29 45.86
C SER A 78 -47.17 -8.28 44.77
N ARG A 79 -48.14 -7.55 44.20
CA ARG A 79 -47.86 -6.47 43.24
C ARG A 79 -46.98 -5.36 43.84
N SER A 80 -47.18 -4.99 45.10
CA SER A 80 -46.32 -4.00 45.78
C SER A 80 -44.87 -4.50 45.85
N THR A 81 -44.67 -5.75 46.27
CA THR A 81 -43.33 -6.36 46.36
C THR A 81 -42.66 -6.51 44.99
N GLU A 82 -43.42 -6.84 43.95
CA GLU A 82 -42.91 -6.92 42.57
C GLU A 82 -42.47 -5.55 42.05
N VAL A 83 -43.23 -4.49 42.35
CA VAL A 83 -42.87 -3.11 42.00
C VAL A 83 -41.59 -2.69 42.72
N GLU A 84 -41.45 -2.98 44.00
CA GLU A 84 -40.23 -2.70 44.77
C GLU A 84 -39.01 -3.46 44.21
N GLN A 85 -39.18 -4.74 43.87
CA GLN A 85 -38.15 -5.55 43.21
C GLN A 85 -37.78 -4.98 41.84
N ALA A 86 -38.76 -4.58 41.03
CA ALA A 86 -38.51 -3.97 39.72
C ALA A 86 -37.77 -2.64 39.83
N ILE A 87 -38.12 -1.80 40.82
CA ILE A 87 -37.41 -0.54 41.08
C ILE A 87 -35.96 -0.82 41.52
N SER A 88 -35.73 -1.81 42.38
CA SER A 88 -34.38 -2.21 42.81
C SER A 88 -33.52 -2.70 41.63
N VAL A 89 -34.08 -3.58 40.79
CA VAL A 89 -33.40 -4.08 39.59
C VAL A 89 -33.13 -2.95 38.60
N LEU A 90 -34.09 -2.06 38.36
CA LEU A 90 -33.92 -0.91 37.48
C LEU A 90 -32.83 0.03 38.01
N THR A 91 -32.83 0.33 39.30
CA THR A 91 -31.81 1.19 39.94
C THR A 91 -30.43 0.56 39.80
N THR A 92 -30.31 -0.74 40.05
CA THR A 92 -29.04 -1.48 39.91
C THR A 92 -28.58 -1.52 38.45
N ALA A 93 -29.49 -1.72 37.51
CA ALA A 93 -29.20 -1.70 36.07
C ALA A 93 -28.74 -0.31 35.61
N GLN A 94 -29.36 0.76 36.11
CA GLN A 94 -28.96 2.14 35.82
C GLN A 94 -27.57 2.44 36.38
N GLN A 95 -27.30 2.10 37.64
CA GLN A 95 -25.97 2.24 38.23
C GLN A 95 -24.90 1.47 37.44
N THR A 96 -25.24 0.26 36.99
CA THR A 96 -24.35 -0.55 36.16
C THR A 96 -24.11 0.11 34.81
N ALA A 97 -25.15 0.64 34.16
CA ALA A 97 -25.02 1.36 32.90
C ALA A 97 -24.13 2.59 33.04
N ASP A 98 -24.37 3.43 34.06
CA ASP A 98 -23.58 4.62 34.33
C ASP A 98 -22.11 4.29 34.59
N GLN A 99 -21.85 3.21 35.36
CA GLN A 99 -20.49 2.72 35.58
C GLN A 99 -19.82 2.28 34.28
N THR A 100 -20.51 1.52 33.43
CA THR A 100 -19.95 1.08 32.15
C THR A 100 -19.66 2.24 31.20
N VAL A 101 -20.48 3.29 31.22
CA VAL A 101 -20.24 4.51 30.45
C VAL A 101 -19.00 5.24 30.97
N ALA A 102 -18.87 5.39 32.30
CA ALA A 102 -17.68 5.99 32.90
C ALA A 102 -16.39 5.21 32.56
N ASP A 103 -16.43 3.87 32.65
CA ASP A 103 -15.30 3.00 32.31
C ASP A 103 -14.93 3.10 30.81
N ALA A 104 -15.93 3.17 29.93
CA ALA A 104 -15.73 3.33 28.49
C ALA A 104 -15.11 4.70 28.14
N ASP A 105 -15.53 5.77 28.81
CA ASP A 105 -14.96 7.11 28.64
C ASP A 105 -13.50 7.15 29.10
N ASP A 106 -13.19 6.55 30.25
CA ASP A 106 -11.83 6.46 30.77
C ASP A 106 -10.93 5.63 29.86
N TYR A 107 -11.42 4.51 29.35
CA TYR A 107 -10.70 3.70 28.37
C TYR A 107 -10.43 4.50 27.08
N SER A 108 -11.45 5.20 26.58
CA SER A 108 -11.32 6.04 25.37
C SER A 108 -10.27 7.13 25.55
N ARG A 109 -10.23 7.80 26.71
CA ARG A 109 -9.22 8.81 27.02
C ARG A 109 -7.81 8.21 27.04
N ARG A 110 -7.63 7.02 27.63
CA ARG A 110 -6.33 6.34 27.66
C ARG A 110 -5.85 5.96 26.26
N VAL A 111 -6.73 5.36 25.45
CA VAL A 111 -6.40 4.98 24.06
C VAL A 111 -6.06 6.21 23.23
N MET A 112 -6.80 7.32 23.38
CA MET A 112 -6.49 8.55 22.65
C MET A 112 -5.16 9.16 23.09
N ALA A 113 -4.84 9.15 24.38
CA ALA A 113 -3.55 9.62 24.88
C ALA A 113 -2.38 8.75 24.36
N GLU A 114 -2.56 7.43 24.35
CA GLU A 114 -1.57 6.49 23.82
C GLU A 114 -1.40 6.66 22.30
N ALA A 115 -2.50 6.79 21.56
CA ALA A 115 -2.46 7.09 20.14
C ALA A 115 -1.73 8.42 19.87
N GLN A 116 -2.03 9.48 20.62
CA GLN A 116 -1.36 10.77 20.49
C GLN A 116 0.15 10.65 20.75
N SER A 117 0.56 9.97 21.82
CA SER A 117 1.98 9.75 22.11
C SER A 117 2.67 9.01 20.97
N THR A 118 2.08 7.92 20.49
CA THR A 118 2.68 7.12 19.39
C THR A 118 2.78 7.92 18.09
N TYR A 119 1.77 8.75 17.78
CA TYR A 119 1.83 9.66 16.63
C TYR A 119 2.92 10.73 16.79
N GLU A 120 3.04 11.33 17.96
CA GLU A 120 4.09 12.31 18.23
C GLU A 120 5.48 11.70 18.11
N ASP A 121 5.67 10.49 18.64
CA ASP A 121 6.94 9.77 18.55
C ASP A 121 7.26 9.37 17.11
N ALA A 122 6.30 8.84 16.36
CA ALA A 122 6.45 8.57 14.93
C ALA A 122 6.80 9.85 14.15
N ARG A 123 6.18 10.98 14.48
CA ARG A 123 6.46 12.28 13.86
C ARG A 123 7.87 12.78 14.19
N ARG A 124 8.33 12.67 15.45
CA ARG A 124 9.70 13.03 15.85
C ARG A 124 10.72 12.17 15.11
N ASN A 125 10.49 10.85 15.06
CA ASN A 125 11.37 9.90 14.38
C ASN A 125 11.44 10.19 12.86
N ALA A 126 10.31 10.48 12.23
CA ALA A 126 10.27 10.86 10.82
C ALA A 126 11.06 12.15 10.56
N ALA A 127 10.92 13.16 11.42
CA ALA A 127 11.65 14.42 11.30
C ALA A 127 13.17 14.23 11.44
N VAL A 128 13.63 13.38 12.37
CA VAL A 128 15.06 13.05 12.51
C VAL A 128 15.57 12.32 11.27
N LEU A 129 14.82 11.33 10.77
CA LEU A 129 15.20 10.58 9.58
C LEU A 129 15.27 11.47 8.32
N GLU A 130 14.34 12.43 8.19
CA GLU A 130 14.35 13.42 7.11
C GLU A 130 15.58 14.32 7.19
N GLN A 131 15.91 14.84 8.38
CA GLN A 131 17.11 15.64 8.59
C GLN A 131 18.38 14.87 8.25
N GLU A 132 18.50 13.63 8.73
CA GLU A 132 19.65 12.78 8.40
C GLU A 132 19.75 12.48 6.90
N ALA A 133 18.61 12.26 6.23
CA ALA A 133 18.58 12.00 4.80
C ALA A 133 19.00 13.23 4.01
N GLU A 134 18.54 14.43 4.39
CA GLU A 134 18.96 15.68 3.79
C GLU A 134 20.45 15.94 3.98
N GLU A 135 20.98 15.76 5.18
CA GLU A 135 22.41 15.95 5.48
C GLU A 135 23.27 14.98 4.66
N LYS A 136 22.89 13.69 4.60
CA LYS A 136 23.59 12.69 3.78
C LYS A 136 23.51 13.03 2.31
N ALA A 137 22.35 13.46 1.82
CA ALA A 137 22.19 13.88 0.43
C ALA A 137 23.11 15.07 0.11
N ARG A 138 23.11 16.11 0.94
CA ARG A 138 23.99 17.28 0.79
C ARG A 138 25.47 16.88 0.75
N ALA A 139 25.90 16.02 1.67
CA ALA A 139 27.28 15.54 1.70
C ALA A 139 27.67 14.81 0.39
N VAL A 140 26.79 13.95 -0.14
CA VAL A 140 27.02 13.26 -1.42
C VAL A 140 27.05 14.24 -2.59
N TYR A 141 26.17 15.25 -2.61
CA TYR A 141 26.17 16.29 -3.65
C TYR A 141 27.47 17.10 -3.64
N ASP A 142 27.91 17.56 -2.46
CA ASP A 142 29.14 18.32 -2.32
C ASP A 142 30.36 17.49 -2.76
N GLU A 143 30.41 16.22 -2.37
CA GLU A 143 31.47 15.31 -2.78
C GLU A 143 31.46 15.07 -4.31
N ALA A 144 30.29 14.91 -4.92
CA ALA A 144 30.16 14.78 -6.36
C ALA A 144 30.62 16.04 -7.11
N LEU A 145 30.30 17.23 -6.60
CA LEU A 145 30.76 18.50 -7.16
C LEU A 145 32.28 18.63 -7.06
N GLN A 146 32.87 18.29 -5.91
CA GLN A 146 34.31 18.32 -5.72
C GLN A 146 35.02 17.37 -6.70
N ARG A 147 34.51 16.15 -6.88
CA ARG A 147 35.04 15.20 -7.87
C ARG A 147 34.88 15.70 -9.31
N ALA A 148 33.75 16.31 -9.64
CA ALA A 148 33.55 16.88 -10.98
C ALA A 148 34.57 18.00 -11.27
N VAL A 149 34.83 18.85 -10.28
CA VAL A 149 35.84 19.92 -10.39
C VAL A 149 37.25 19.34 -10.51
N SER A 150 37.60 18.31 -9.74
CA SER A 150 38.92 17.68 -9.83
C SER A 150 39.16 17.06 -11.20
N ILE A 151 38.19 16.30 -11.71
CA ILE A 151 38.25 15.70 -13.05
C ILE A 151 38.34 16.78 -14.13
N SER A 152 37.59 17.88 -13.99
CA SER A 152 37.67 18.99 -14.95
C SER A 152 39.05 19.66 -14.97
N ARG A 153 39.71 19.76 -13.82
CA ARG A 153 41.09 20.31 -13.72
C ARG A 153 42.09 19.34 -14.34
N GLU A 154 42.03 18.06 -13.97
CA GLU A 154 42.89 17.02 -14.53
C GLU A 154 42.76 16.93 -16.06
N ASN A 155 41.53 17.05 -16.59
CA ASN A 155 41.30 17.07 -18.03
C ASN A 155 41.88 18.33 -18.70
N ALA A 156 41.77 19.49 -18.05
CA ALA A 156 42.36 20.73 -18.58
C ALA A 156 43.89 20.62 -18.66
N ASP A 157 44.52 20.13 -17.59
CA ASP A 157 45.97 19.91 -17.54
C ASP A 157 46.42 18.89 -18.60
N TYR A 158 45.63 17.83 -18.80
CA TYR A 158 45.91 16.81 -19.83
C TYR A 158 45.83 17.36 -21.26
N VAL A 159 44.81 18.19 -21.54
CA VAL A 159 44.68 18.86 -22.83
C VAL A 159 45.82 19.83 -23.06
N GLU A 160 46.21 20.62 -22.05
CA GLU A 160 47.35 21.54 -22.16
C GLU A 160 48.66 20.79 -22.47
N LEU A 161 48.92 19.66 -21.78
CA LEU A 161 50.09 18.83 -22.06
C LEU A 161 50.08 18.29 -23.50
N LEU A 162 48.91 17.85 -23.98
CA LEU A 162 48.76 17.33 -25.34
C LEU A 162 49.00 18.44 -26.38
N GLU A 163 48.52 19.65 -26.15
CA GLU A 163 48.75 20.82 -27.00
C GLU A 163 50.22 21.21 -27.05
N GLN A 164 50.91 21.24 -25.91
CA GLN A 164 52.35 21.51 -25.85
C GLN A 164 53.16 20.47 -26.65
N ASN A 165 52.81 19.18 -26.51
CA ASN A 165 53.47 18.13 -27.27
C ASN A 165 53.20 18.23 -28.78
N ALA A 166 51.94 18.49 -29.16
CA ALA A 166 51.56 18.71 -30.55
C ALA A 166 52.31 19.92 -31.16
N ALA A 167 52.41 21.02 -30.43
CA ALA A 167 53.17 22.21 -30.85
C ALA A 167 54.66 21.89 -31.01
N ALA A 168 55.27 21.17 -30.06
CA ALA A 168 56.66 20.75 -30.17
C ALA A 168 56.89 19.80 -31.37
N ALA A 169 55.95 18.90 -31.65
CA ALA A 169 56.01 18.04 -32.82
C ALA A 169 55.91 18.84 -34.14
N GLN A 170 55.00 19.83 -34.21
CA GLN A 170 54.89 20.73 -35.35
C GLN A 170 56.16 21.54 -35.58
N GLN A 171 56.75 22.10 -34.53
CA GLN A 171 58.01 22.83 -34.62
C GLN A 171 59.15 21.95 -35.15
N ARG A 172 59.24 20.69 -34.71
CA ARG A 172 60.23 19.74 -35.24
C ARG A 172 60.01 19.47 -36.74
N LEU A 173 58.77 19.30 -37.19
CA LEU A 173 58.44 19.10 -38.60
C LEU A 173 58.75 20.35 -39.45
N GLU A 174 58.48 21.54 -38.93
CA GLU A 174 58.81 22.80 -39.59
C GLU A 174 60.32 22.97 -39.74
N GLN A 175 61.08 22.69 -38.67
CA GLN A 175 62.55 22.70 -38.70
C GLN A 175 63.10 21.71 -39.73
N GLN A 176 62.57 20.48 -39.78
CA GLN A 176 62.95 19.49 -40.80
C GLN A 176 62.61 19.97 -42.21
N THR A 177 61.47 20.60 -42.41
CA THR A 177 61.05 21.15 -43.71
C THR A 177 61.97 22.27 -44.16
N MET A 178 62.30 23.20 -43.25
CA MET A 178 63.25 24.28 -43.54
C MET A 178 64.65 23.71 -43.83
N TYR A 179 65.11 22.73 -43.04
CA TYR A 179 66.37 22.04 -43.28
C TYR A 179 66.44 21.36 -44.66
N LEU A 180 65.39 20.63 -45.05
CA LEU A 180 65.35 19.99 -46.38
C LEU A 180 65.31 21.01 -47.52
N ARG A 181 64.64 22.16 -47.33
CA ARG A 181 64.63 23.25 -48.31
C ARG A 181 66.02 23.87 -48.46
N THR A 182 66.68 24.20 -47.35
CA THR A 182 68.03 24.77 -47.40
C THR A 182 69.05 23.78 -47.97
N LEU A 183 68.93 22.49 -47.64
CA LEU A 183 69.76 21.43 -48.22
C LEU A 183 69.53 21.29 -49.74
N ARG A 184 68.27 21.30 -50.19
CA ARG A 184 67.95 21.27 -51.62
C ARG A 184 68.54 22.49 -52.33
N ASP A 185 68.37 23.67 -51.76
CA ASP A 185 68.82 24.91 -52.41
C ASP A 185 70.37 24.98 -52.41
N SER A 186 71.04 24.53 -51.35
CA SER A 186 72.51 24.48 -51.30
C SER A 186 73.10 23.42 -52.25
N THR A 187 72.53 22.22 -52.29
CA THR A 187 72.97 21.16 -53.23
C THR A 187 72.73 21.54 -54.67
N ARG A 188 71.62 22.24 -54.96
CA ARG A 188 71.38 22.81 -56.29
C ARG A 188 72.45 23.82 -56.68
N THR A 189 72.73 24.81 -55.83
CA THR A 189 73.78 25.81 -56.11
C THR A 189 75.16 25.15 -56.22
N GLN A 190 75.46 24.15 -55.39
CA GLN A 190 76.71 23.37 -55.48
C GLN A 190 76.81 22.64 -56.83
N MET A 191 75.75 21.95 -57.26
CA MET A 191 75.71 21.30 -58.57
C MET A 191 75.85 22.30 -59.71
N GLU A 192 75.16 23.44 -59.66
CA GLU A 192 75.27 24.51 -60.65
C GLU A 192 76.72 25.04 -60.73
N SER A 193 77.34 25.36 -59.60
CA SER A 193 78.74 25.81 -59.56
C SER A 193 79.76 24.75 -60.02
N PHE A 194 79.52 23.47 -59.68
CA PHE A 194 80.36 22.37 -60.11
C PHE A 194 80.27 22.16 -61.63
N LEU A 195 79.06 22.26 -62.19
CA LEU A 195 78.84 22.18 -63.64
C LEU A 195 79.46 23.38 -64.37
N GLU A 196 79.31 24.61 -63.86
CA GLU A 196 79.97 25.80 -64.41
C GLU A 196 81.50 25.64 -64.37
N GLY A 197 82.07 25.18 -63.25
CA GLY A 197 83.50 24.92 -63.13
C GLY A 197 84.01 23.84 -64.11
N LEU A 198 83.23 22.77 -64.33
CA LEU A 198 83.56 21.75 -65.34
C LEU A 198 83.51 22.33 -66.75
N LEU A 199 82.50 23.16 -67.06
CA LEU A 199 82.36 23.81 -68.35
C LEU A 199 83.49 24.81 -68.62
N ASP A 200 83.87 25.63 -67.65
CA ASP A 200 84.99 26.57 -67.76
C ASP A 200 86.33 25.85 -67.90
N HIS A 201 86.52 24.74 -67.18
CA HIS A 201 87.70 23.90 -67.34
C HIS A 201 87.76 23.27 -68.74
N LEU A 202 86.64 22.74 -69.25
CA LEU A 202 86.50 22.26 -70.62
C LEU A 202 86.80 23.38 -71.63
N ALA A 203 86.24 24.57 -71.46
CA ALA A 203 86.50 25.72 -72.33
C ALA A 203 87.98 26.14 -72.31
N THR A 204 88.63 26.06 -71.15
CA THR A 204 90.06 26.37 -70.99
C THR A 204 90.95 25.32 -71.66
N GLU A 205 90.68 24.04 -71.46
CA GLU A 205 91.47 22.94 -72.05
C GLU A 205 91.22 22.83 -73.56
N TYR A 206 89.99 23.01 -74.04
CA TYR A 206 89.71 23.14 -75.48
C TYR A 206 90.31 24.42 -76.07
N GLY A 207 90.32 25.54 -75.33
CA GLY A 207 90.95 26.80 -75.76
C GLY A 207 92.48 26.71 -75.87
N LYS A 208 93.13 25.86 -75.07
CA LYS A 208 94.57 25.55 -75.17
C LYS A 208 94.88 24.53 -76.27
N ALA A 209 93.98 23.57 -76.49
CA ALA A 209 94.15 22.53 -77.51
C ALA A 209 93.84 23.03 -78.93
N ASP A 210 92.99 24.06 -79.10
CA ASP A 210 92.62 24.60 -80.41
C ASP A 210 92.30 26.13 -80.35
N PRO A 211 93.29 27.03 -80.55
CA PRO A 211 93.12 28.48 -80.37
C PRO A 211 92.21 29.15 -81.43
N ALA A 212 91.83 28.43 -82.49
CA ALA A 212 90.92 28.92 -83.54
C ALA A 212 89.44 28.85 -83.13
N ALA A 213 89.05 27.96 -82.21
CA ALA A 213 87.67 27.82 -81.73
C ALA A 213 87.34 28.80 -80.59
N ALA A 214 88.33 29.20 -79.78
CA ALA A 214 88.17 30.12 -78.66
C ALA A 214 87.78 31.55 -79.08
N GLN A 215 88.16 31.98 -80.29
CA GLN A 215 87.75 33.28 -80.85
C GLN A 215 86.38 33.25 -81.54
N ALA A 216 85.82 32.05 -81.80
CA ALA A 216 84.47 31.90 -82.34
C ALA A 216 83.39 31.86 -81.25
N ALA A 217 83.77 31.72 -79.97
CA ALA A 217 82.85 31.56 -78.84
C ALA A 217 82.49 32.87 -78.11
N SER A 218 82.85 34.04 -78.62
CA SER A 218 82.36 35.31 -78.08
C SER A 218 82.36 36.41 -79.15
N PRO A 219 81.32 37.27 -79.29
CA PRO A 219 80.02 37.30 -78.63
C PRO A 219 78.83 37.29 -79.64
N ALA A 220 77.83 36.42 -79.44
CA ALA A 220 76.55 36.56 -80.14
C ALA A 220 75.41 35.95 -79.32
N SER A 221 74.71 36.76 -78.53
CA SER A 221 73.24 36.82 -78.55
C SER A 221 72.74 37.73 -77.42
N THR A 222 72.44 38.97 -77.78
CA THR A 222 71.43 39.76 -77.08
C THR A 222 70.07 39.49 -77.74
N ARG A 223 69.10 39.07 -76.92
CA ARG A 223 67.64 39.26 -77.05
C ARG A 223 66.83 38.38 -78.02
N SER A 224 65.62 38.10 -77.50
CA SER A 224 64.37 37.70 -78.17
C SER A 224 64.22 36.19 -78.41
N GLY A 225 63.16 35.50 -78.00
CA GLY A 225 61.90 35.92 -77.43
C GLY A 225 60.89 34.77 -77.55
N ALA A 226 59.88 34.81 -76.68
CA ALA A 226 58.52 34.35 -76.93
C ALA A 226 58.21 32.84 -77.13
N ARG A 227 57.29 32.39 -76.25
CA ARG A 227 56.06 31.64 -76.57
C ARG A 227 56.18 30.25 -77.21
N ARG A 228 55.72 29.25 -76.45
CA ARG A 228 54.46 28.48 -76.67
C ARG A 228 54.31 27.51 -75.50
N GLY A 229 53.20 27.47 -74.78
CA GLY A 229 51.87 27.08 -75.29
C GLY A 229 51.85 25.56 -75.38
N ARG A 230 51.21 24.85 -74.45
CA ARG A 230 49.81 24.41 -74.48
C ARG A 230 49.71 23.29 -73.40
N ARG A 231 48.58 22.84 -72.85
CA ARG A 231 47.14 23.14 -72.89
C ARG A 231 46.50 21.86 -72.32
N ARG A 232 45.52 22.00 -71.41
CA ARG A 232 44.41 21.06 -71.11
C ARG A 232 44.81 19.60 -70.81
N THR A 233 44.37 19.06 -69.68
CA THR A 233 43.01 18.51 -69.61
C THR A 233 42.31 18.83 -68.29
N ALA A 234 41.30 19.69 -68.36
CA ALA A 234 40.06 19.42 -67.66
C ALA A 234 39.19 18.56 -68.59
N GLU A 235 38.44 17.64 -67.97
CA GLU A 235 37.17 17.08 -68.44
C GLU A 235 37.18 15.84 -69.35
N ARG A 236 37.04 14.67 -68.72
CA ARG A 236 36.12 13.56 -69.05
C ARG A 236 36.17 12.58 -67.87
N ALA A 237 35.10 12.03 -67.33
CA ALA A 237 33.70 12.08 -67.66
C ALA A 237 32.94 11.64 -66.40
N ALA A 238 31.79 12.25 -66.16
CA ALA A 238 30.73 11.61 -65.41
C ALA A 238 30.28 10.35 -66.16
N LEU A 239 29.98 9.28 -65.41
CA LEU A 239 28.73 8.49 -65.44
C LEU A 239 28.96 7.06 -64.94
N ALA A 240 27.93 6.59 -64.23
CA ALA A 240 27.66 5.24 -63.70
C ALA A 240 28.21 5.00 -62.28
N ARG A 241 27.43 4.71 -61.23
CA ARG A 241 26.02 4.31 -61.02
C ARG A 241 25.81 4.56 -59.49
N GLY A 242 24.81 5.28 -59.00
CA GLY A 242 23.42 4.82 -58.87
C GLY A 242 23.23 3.96 -57.60
N ALA A 243 22.71 4.56 -56.49
CA ALA A 243 21.67 4.02 -55.59
C ALA A 243 21.71 4.64 -54.17
N ALA A 244 20.57 5.27 -53.80
CA ALA A 244 19.85 5.29 -52.49
C ALA A 244 20.63 5.35 -51.15
N GLY A 245 20.27 6.14 -50.13
CA GLY A 245 19.09 6.97 -49.82
C GLY A 245 19.39 7.79 -48.55
N ARG A 246 18.93 9.05 -48.44
CA ARG A 246 17.79 9.47 -47.59
C ARG A 246 17.54 8.59 -46.36
N ASN A 247 17.87 9.07 -45.16
CA ASN A 247 16.95 9.85 -44.32
C ASN A 247 17.57 10.11 -42.93
N GLY A 248 17.39 11.34 -42.44
CA GLY A 248 17.40 11.58 -41.01
C GLY A 248 16.07 11.17 -40.39
N SER A 249 16.12 10.76 -39.12
CA SER A 249 15.00 10.81 -38.17
C SER A 249 15.56 10.81 -36.75
N ARG A 250 15.35 11.91 -36.01
CA ARG A 250 15.07 11.84 -34.56
C ARG A 250 13.54 11.67 -34.38
N PRO A 251 12.98 11.76 -33.16
CA PRO A 251 12.49 10.66 -32.33
C PRO A 251 10.94 10.64 -32.24
N SER A 252 10.34 9.63 -31.61
CA SER A 252 9.07 9.66 -30.83
C SER A 252 8.69 8.20 -30.48
N THR A 253 8.58 7.83 -29.21
CA THR A 253 7.36 7.78 -28.36
C THR A 253 6.38 6.67 -28.70
N GLU A 254 5.92 6.02 -27.61
CA GLU A 254 4.72 5.20 -27.42
C GLU A 254 4.84 3.67 -27.49
N ALA A 255 4.53 3.05 -26.33
CA ALA A 255 3.52 2.00 -26.12
C ALA A 255 3.51 0.81 -27.10
N SER A 256 3.40 -0.45 -26.71
CA SER A 256 2.86 -1.09 -25.53
C SER A 256 3.01 -2.61 -25.75
N THR A 257 3.02 -3.40 -24.67
CA THR A 257 2.58 -4.83 -24.63
C THR A 257 3.45 -5.85 -25.42
N VAL A 258 3.73 -7.09 -25.01
CA VAL A 258 3.10 -7.99 -24.05
C VAL A 258 4.05 -9.18 -23.81
N THR A 259 4.03 -9.70 -22.58
CA THR A 259 4.06 -11.14 -22.24
C THR A 259 5.36 -11.97 -22.30
N ALA A 260 5.67 -12.43 -21.07
CA ALA A 260 6.19 -13.73 -20.63
C ALA A 260 7.69 -14.04 -20.77
N GLY A 261 8.30 -14.40 -19.63
CA GLY A 261 9.23 -15.52 -19.63
C GLY A 261 10.45 -15.51 -18.73
N ARG A 262 10.27 -15.32 -17.40
CA ARG A 262 10.87 -16.20 -16.35
C ARG A 262 12.37 -16.05 -16.00
N SER A 263 12.63 -16.14 -14.68
CA SER A 263 13.90 -16.23 -13.92
C SER A 263 14.68 -14.91 -13.80
N SER A 264 15.17 -14.46 -12.64
CA SER A 264 15.44 -15.09 -11.34
C SER A 264 15.49 -13.98 -10.27
N SER A 265 14.88 -14.21 -9.11
CA SER A 265 14.84 -13.28 -7.97
C SER A 265 15.70 -13.84 -6.83
N PRO A 266 16.53 -13.03 -6.12
CA PRO A 266 17.22 -13.47 -4.92
C PRO A 266 16.33 -13.34 -3.67
N ALA A 267 16.44 -14.34 -2.82
CA ALA A 267 15.62 -14.62 -1.66
C ALA A 267 15.76 -13.60 -0.51
N ALA A 268 14.61 -13.15 0.01
CA ALA A 268 14.47 -12.66 1.38
C ALA A 268 14.01 -13.81 2.29
N PRO A 269 14.52 -13.92 3.53
CA PRO A 269 14.22 -15.04 4.42
C PRO A 269 12.79 -14.96 4.99
N ARG A 270 12.06 -16.07 4.88
CA ARG A 270 10.73 -16.27 5.45
C ARG A 270 10.81 -16.51 6.96
N ALA A 271 9.82 -15.91 7.63
CA ALA A 271 9.40 -16.15 8.99
C ALA A 271 9.32 -17.63 9.36
N THR A 272 9.80 -17.93 10.57
CA THR A 272 9.63 -19.19 11.28
C THR A 272 8.18 -19.40 11.67
N PRO A 273 7.66 -20.64 11.64
CA PRO A 273 6.35 -20.94 12.20
C PRO A 273 6.43 -20.95 13.74
N THR A 274 5.62 -20.10 14.35
CA THR A 274 5.29 -20.10 15.78
C THR A 274 4.83 -21.50 16.21
N VAL A 275 5.65 -22.15 17.03
CA VAL A 275 5.29 -23.34 17.80
C VAL A 275 4.55 -22.86 19.05
N LEU A 276 3.29 -23.29 19.23
CA LEU A 276 2.58 -23.17 20.50
C LEU A 276 3.38 -23.88 21.61
N PRO A 277 3.73 -23.24 22.73
CA PRO A 277 4.06 -23.97 23.93
C PRO A 277 2.78 -24.55 24.53
N GLN A 278 2.76 -25.88 24.71
CA GLN A 278 1.77 -26.53 25.56
C GLN A 278 1.78 -25.91 26.95
N GLN A 279 0.59 -25.60 27.47
CA GLN A 279 0.36 -25.42 28.89
C GLN A 279 0.86 -26.65 29.66
N ARG A 280 1.99 -26.52 30.35
CA ARG A 280 2.25 -27.30 31.56
C ARG A 280 1.49 -26.60 32.68
N GLY A 281 0.51 -27.30 33.25
CA GLY A 281 -0.12 -26.86 34.49
C GLY A 281 0.91 -26.73 35.63
N PRO A 282 0.65 -25.88 36.64
CA PRO A 282 1.46 -25.84 37.83
C PRO A 282 1.39 -27.19 38.56
N VAL A 283 2.56 -27.80 38.77
CA VAL A 283 2.75 -28.87 39.74
C VAL A 283 2.93 -28.18 41.08
N ASP A 284 1.96 -28.35 41.99
CA ASP A 284 2.10 -27.97 43.40
C ASP A 284 3.24 -28.78 44.05
N PRO A 285 4.23 -28.12 44.69
CA PRO A 285 5.21 -28.79 45.52
C PRO A 285 5.03 -28.45 47.00
N TYR A 286 3.80 -28.50 47.52
CA TYR A 286 3.47 -28.60 48.95
C TYR A 286 2.12 -29.33 49.02
N GLY A 287 1.97 -30.52 49.61
CA GLY A 287 2.48 -30.88 50.92
C GLY A 287 1.50 -30.48 52.02
N ARG A 288 0.22 -30.90 51.92
CA ARG A 288 -0.66 -31.20 53.06
C ARG A 288 -1.91 -31.96 52.63
#